data_AF-A0A7S2PQY8-F1
#
_entry.id   AF-A0A7S2PQY8-F1
#
_cell.length_a   1.000
_cell.length_b   1.000
_cell.length_c   1.000
_cell.angle_alpha   90.00
_cell.angle_beta   90.00
_cell.angle_gamma   90.00
#
_symmetry.space_group_name_H-M   'P 1'
#
loop_
_entity.id
_entity.type
_entity.pdbx_description
1 polymer ?
#
loop_
_entity_poly.entity_id
_entity_poly.type
_entity_poly.pdbx_seq_one_letter_code
_entity_poly.pdbx_strand_id
1 'polypeptide(L)'
;QVFRPRRLALRGHLIGWIWALRQGSPRAASTAWAKRRRPDRRRRSMGATTSSPTDFRVTDRKSLIKELVLRRKDYEAMQHAYKAEVLSAVDGRPDAKAAKVDACTDQTRPKNARMAAELQRAAGRSPDRCVGDENSLVFMEPGILPIVMAFVFGGPLIRCMEVCPLWFVVYYKALDAIFAKLDVDFSRFYGPSLQLEYARTDWSPVHVAEAGIRIDRILIARVGGPLVNKCTKVSYGYGYKSDTEFGPAQRDPYECSFKFDTYTKGRARSMWIHKDICRFHGDETRVAATQNVTPVCVNDRIEIAVNLFNAMGLVDVNKFHWRPLEVFPIQQRECPIGQDLFDWYDIDSFQSQSVERLQIPDFFSPQLAHCSTEYAGIDVAVSRTRLRAEAQGVVPQADRILGSRFEVLPRSSPIILPLKRVGLQHDRFTKIQLRQGDAIHLYISQGGKMT
;
A
#
# COMPACT_ATOMS: atom_id res chain seq x y z
N GLN A 1 -5.73 31.19 64.98
CA GLN A 1 -5.24 32.21 64.03
C GLN A 1 -4.11 31.54 63.23
N VAL A 2 -4.33 30.85 62.11
CA VAL A 2 -4.89 31.27 60.80
C VAL A 2 -4.06 32.39 60.18
N PHE A 3 -3.30 32.09 59.12
CA PHE A 3 -3.59 32.53 57.74
C PHE A 3 -2.64 31.92 56.69
N ARG A 4 -3.22 31.29 55.67
CA ARG A 4 -2.65 31.07 54.32
C ARG A 4 -2.51 32.43 53.59
N PRO A 5 -1.81 32.53 52.45
CA PRO A 5 -2.48 32.41 51.12
C PRO A 5 -1.51 31.84 50.05
N ARG A 6 -1.81 31.61 48.76
CA ARG A 6 -3.00 31.29 47.95
C ARG A 6 -2.43 30.69 46.64
N ARG A 7 -3.16 29.73 46.06
CA ARG A 7 -3.03 29.29 44.66
C ARG A 7 -3.56 30.39 43.70
N LEU A 8 -2.91 30.54 42.55
CA LEU A 8 -3.47 30.92 41.24
C LEU A 8 -2.65 30.12 40.21
N ALA A 9 -3.16 29.11 39.50
CA ALA A 9 -4.18 29.13 38.46
C ALA A 9 -3.78 29.96 37.23
N LEU A 10 -3.21 29.29 36.22
CA LEU A 10 -3.41 29.62 34.81
C LEU A 10 -3.34 28.33 33.98
N ARG A 11 -4.53 27.77 33.79
CA ARG A 11 -4.87 26.83 32.73
C ARG A 11 -4.88 27.59 31.41
N GLY A 12 -4.53 26.88 30.33
CA GLY A 12 -5.14 27.09 29.03
C GLY A 12 -4.26 27.77 27.99
N HIS A 13 -3.35 27.02 27.36
CA HIS A 13 -2.94 27.25 25.97
C HIS A 13 -2.35 25.96 25.39
N LEU A 14 -3.22 25.02 25.00
CA LEU A 14 -2.90 24.03 23.97
C LEU A 14 -4.19 23.46 23.32
N ILE A 15 -5.15 24.33 23.02
CA ILE A 15 -6.25 24.07 22.10
C ILE A 15 -6.34 25.32 21.23
N GLY A 16 -5.68 25.30 20.08
CA GLY A 16 -5.60 26.48 19.21
C GLY A 16 -4.91 26.30 17.87
N TRP A 17 -4.49 25.08 17.51
CA TRP A 17 -3.77 24.83 16.25
C TRP A 17 -4.47 23.86 15.28
N ILE A 18 -5.70 23.43 15.57
CA ILE A 18 -6.49 22.56 14.66
C ILE A 18 -7.74 23.27 14.08
N TRP A 19 -7.89 24.58 14.28
CA TRP A 19 -9.06 25.34 13.77
C TRP A 19 -8.73 26.44 12.74
N ALA A 20 -7.51 26.42 12.16
CA ALA A 20 -7.02 27.49 11.27
C ALA A 20 -6.90 27.10 9.78
N LEU A 21 -7.61 26.07 9.30
CA LEU A 21 -7.67 25.72 7.86
C LEU A 21 -9.09 25.58 7.31
N ARG A 22 -10.09 26.13 8.01
CA ARG A 22 -11.48 26.08 7.56
C ARG A 22 -12.23 27.36 7.90
N GLN A 23 -11.87 28.46 7.23
CA GLN A 23 -12.78 29.58 6.90
C GLN A 23 -12.03 30.70 6.15
N GLY A 24 -12.09 30.64 4.81
CA GLY A 24 -11.92 31.82 3.96
C GLY A 24 -13.28 32.53 3.85
N SER A 25 -13.35 33.73 4.39
CA SER A 25 -14.52 34.62 4.36
C SER A 25 -14.89 35.08 2.94
N PRO A 26 -16.18 35.32 2.65
CA PRO A 26 -16.59 36.42 1.79
C PRO A 26 -17.22 37.54 2.64
N ARG A 27 -16.76 38.77 2.39
CA ARG A 27 -17.33 40.01 2.93
C ARG A 27 -18.72 40.29 2.34
N ALA A 28 -19.53 40.93 3.17
CA ALA A 28 -20.94 41.23 3.02
C ALA A 28 -21.28 42.37 2.04
N ALA A 29 -22.50 42.30 1.50
CA ALA A 29 -23.50 43.38 1.42
C ALA A 29 -24.85 42.71 1.08
N SER A 30 -25.82 42.63 2.01
CA SER A 30 -27.04 43.48 2.09
C SER A 30 -27.74 43.65 0.73
N THR A 31 -29.02 43.39 0.51
CA THR A 31 -30.23 43.69 1.30
C THR A 31 -31.40 42.79 0.88
N ALA A 32 -32.39 42.71 1.76
CA ALA A 32 -33.61 41.91 1.67
C ALA A 32 -34.63 42.39 0.61
N TRP A 33 -35.45 41.47 0.07
CA TRP A 33 -36.92 41.43 0.26
C TRP A 33 -37.67 40.42 -0.64
N ALA A 34 -38.70 39.84 -0.03
CA ALA A 34 -40.00 39.43 -0.57
C ALA A 34 -40.19 38.14 -1.43
N LYS A 35 -40.97 37.24 -0.81
CA LYS A 35 -41.83 36.19 -1.42
C LYS A 35 -42.76 36.76 -2.51
N ARG A 36 -42.97 35.99 -3.60
CA ARG A 36 -44.31 35.80 -4.23
C ARG A 36 -44.37 34.57 -5.14
N ARG A 37 -45.57 33.99 -5.20
CA ARG A 37 -45.98 32.74 -5.88
C ARG A 37 -46.15 32.92 -7.41
N ARG A 38 -45.87 31.83 -8.17
CA ARG A 38 -46.42 31.24 -9.45
C ARG A 38 -47.24 32.14 -10.43
N PRO A 39 -47.33 31.89 -11.78
CA PRO A 39 -47.37 30.57 -12.45
C PRO A 39 -46.78 30.45 -13.91
N ASP A 40 -46.75 29.19 -14.37
CA ASP A 40 -46.93 28.62 -15.72
C ASP A 40 -46.72 29.47 -17.01
N ARG A 41 -45.86 28.99 -17.93
CA ARG A 41 -45.99 29.24 -19.38
C ARG A 41 -45.33 28.16 -20.23
N ARG A 42 -46.14 27.60 -21.13
CA ARG A 42 -45.81 26.59 -22.15
C ARG A 42 -44.96 27.13 -23.32
N ARG A 43 -44.14 26.21 -23.86
CA ARG A 43 -43.70 26.01 -25.27
C ARG A 43 -43.03 27.18 -26.02
N ARG A 44 -41.79 26.94 -26.49
CA ARG A 44 -41.49 26.60 -27.90
C ARG A 44 -40.06 26.06 -28.04
N SER A 45 -39.95 25.03 -28.86
CA SER A 45 -38.74 24.35 -29.30
C SER A 45 -37.92 25.20 -30.28
N MET A 46 -36.60 25.20 -30.12
CA MET A 46 -35.66 25.15 -31.26
C MET A 46 -34.46 24.31 -30.87
N GLY A 47 -34.07 23.42 -31.78
CA GLY A 47 -33.11 22.35 -31.55
C GLY A 47 -31.71 22.86 -31.27
N ALA A 48 -31.09 22.24 -30.27
CA ALA A 48 -29.66 22.11 -30.16
C ALA A 48 -29.41 20.68 -29.70
N THR A 49 -28.74 19.90 -30.55
CA THR A 49 -28.17 18.59 -30.21
C THR A 49 -27.12 18.80 -29.13
N THR A 50 -27.54 18.75 -27.87
CA THR A 50 -26.65 18.58 -26.74
C THR A 50 -26.30 17.11 -26.66
N SER A 51 -25.08 16.76 -27.10
CA SER A 51 -24.44 15.53 -26.66
C SER A 51 -24.37 15.60 -25.13
N SER A 52 -25.20 14.80 -24.47
CA SER A 52 -25.06 14.58 -23.03
C SER A 52 -23.64 14.08 -22.76
N PRO A 53 -22.97 14.54 -21.67
CA PRO A 53 -21.75 13.91 -21.22
C PRO A 53 -22.10 12.46 -20.99
N THR A 54 -21.40 11.56 -21.68
CA THR A 54 -21.53 10.13 -21.43
C THR A 54 -21.16 9.93 -19.96
N ASP A 55 -22.15 9.61 -19.13
CA ASP A 55 -21.97 9.27 -17.72
C ASP A 55 -21.18 7.95 -17.71
N PHE A 56 -19.84 8.05 -17.67
CA PHE A 56 -18.89 6.94 -17.68
C PHE A 56 -18.91 6.25 -16.31
N ARG A 57 -20.03 5.58 -16.01
CA ARG A 57 -20.09 4.68 -14.88
C ARG A 57 -19.15 3.50 -15.15
N VAL A 58 -18.10 3.45 -14.34
CA VAL A 58 -17.17 2.34 -14.21
C VAL A 58 -17.95 1.02 -14.20
N THR A 59 -17.83 0.25 -15.27
CA THR A 59 -18.29 -1.13 -15.35
C THR A 59 -17.72 -1.93 -14.18
N ASP A 60 -18.62 -2.62 -13.47
CA ASP A 60 -18.45 -3.37 -12.22
C ASP A 60 -17.02 -3.40 -11.61
N ARG A 61 -16.82 -2.53 -10.61
CA ARG A 61 -15.63 -2.40 -9.73
C ARG A 61 -15.03 -3.75 -9.31
N LYS A 62 -15.86 -4.77 -9.08
CA LYS A 62 -15.40 -6.10 -8.64
C LYS A 62 -14.80 -6.90 -9.79
N SER A 63 -15.28 -6.72 -11.01
CA SER A 63 -14.77 -7.42 -12.20
C SER A 63 -13.39 -6.92 -12.58
N LEU A 64 -13.20 -5.60 -12.67
CA LEU A 64 -11.92 -4.97 -13.01
C LEU A 64 -10.79 -5.36 -12.04
N ILE A 65 -11.07 -5.28 -10.74
CA ILE A 65 -10.10 -5.66 -9.70
C ILE A 65 -9.80 -7.16 -9.76
N LYS A 66 -10.83 -8.01 -9.95
CA LYS A 66 -10.64 -9.47 -10.02
C LYS A 66 -9.82 -9.86 -11.24
N GLU A 67 -10.06 -9.23 -12.38
CA GLU A 67 -9.34 -9.50 -13.64
C GLU A 67 -7.89 -9.02 -13.58
N LEU A 68 -7.63 -7.82 -13.07
CA LEU A 68 -6.26 -7.32 -12.87
C LEU A 68 -5.47 -8.18 -11.89
N VAL A 69 -6.10 -8.62 -10.80
CA VAL A 69 -5.47 -9.54 -9.84
C VAL A 69 -5.19 -10.90 -10.46
N LEU A 70 -6.06 -11.40 -11.34
CA LEU A 70 -5.87 -12.67 -12.04
C LEU A 70 -4.70 -12.58 -13.03
N ARG A 71 -4.74 -11.59 -13.93
CA ARG A 71 -3.68 -11.36 -14.94
C ARG A 71 -2.32 -11.04 -14.29
N ARG A 72 -2.32 -10.35 -13.13
CA ARG A 72 -1.13 -10.13 -12.31
C ARG A 72 -0.52 -11.44 -11.79
N LYS A 73 -1.33 -12.35 -11.25
CA LYS A 73 -0.83 -13.65 -10.77
C LYS A 73 -0.19 -14.47 -11.89
N ASP A 74 -0.79 -14.43 -13.07
CA ASP A 74 -0.25 -15.11 -14.26
C ASP A 74 1.10 -14.52 -14.68
N TYR A 75 1.26 -13.19 -14.62
CA TYR A 75 2.52 -12.53 -14.91
C TYR A 75 3.61 -12.74 -13.85
N GLU A 76 3.26 -12.64 -12.56
CA GLU A 76 4.20 -12.92 -11.46
C GLU A 76 4.70 -14.37 -11.51
N ALA A 77 3.82 -15.34 -11.81
CA ALA A 77 4.21 -16.74 -12.00
C ALA A 77 5.25 -16.91 -13.13
N MET A 78 5.10 -16.17 -14.24
CA MET A 78 6.08 -16.18 -15.32
C MET A 78 7.44 -15.61 -14.93
N GLN A 79 7.47 -14.48 -14.22
CA GLN A 79 8.74 -13.87 -13.83
C GLN A 79 9.52 -14.70 -12.81
N HIS A 80 8.81 -15.41 -11.91
CA HIS A 80 9.44 -16.36 -10.99
C HIS A 80 9.97 -17.61 -11.71
N ALA A 81 9.26 -18.13 -12.72
CA ALA A 81 9.76 -19.21 -13.56
C ALA A 81 11.04 -18.82 -14.32
N TYR A 82 11.10 -17.58 -14.82
CA TYR A 82 12.26 -17.04 -15.55
C TYR A 82 13.54 -16.98 -14.69
N LYS A 83 13.43 -16.76 -13.37
CA LYS A 83 14.59 -16.78 -12.45
C LYS A 83 15.05 -18.19 -12.06
N ALA A 84 14.15 -19.17 -12.01
CA ALA A 84 14.50 -20.54 -11.65
C ALA A 84 15.31 -21.23 -12.76
N GLU A 85 14.95 -21.02 -14.03
CA GLU A 85 15.67 -21.60 -15.18
C GLU A 85 17.08 -21.01 -15.37
N VAL A 86 17.29 -19.74 -15.02
CA VAL A 86 18.62 -19.11 -15.07
C VAL A 86 19.55 -19.61 -13.95
N LEU A 87 18.99 -20.11 -12.85
CA LEU A 87 19.79 -20.73 -11.77
C LEU A 87 20.05 -22.22 -12.01
N SER A 88 19.18 -22.95 -12.71
CA SER A 88 19.40 -24.35 -13.06
C SER A 88 20.27 -24.55 -14.31
N ALA A 89 20.42 -23.52 -15.15
CA ALA A 89 21.28 -23.57 -16.34
C ALA A 89 22.78 -23.35 -16.06
N VAL A 90 23.17 -23.04 -14.82
CA VAL A 90 24.59 -22.77 -14.45
C VAL A 90 25.31 -24.02 -13.92
N ASP A 91 24.59 -25.05 -13.46
CA ASP A 91 25.20 -26.31 -13.05
C ASP A 91 25.02 -27.37 -14.14
N GLY A 92 25.87 -27.28 -15.16
CA GLY A 92 26.00 -28.29 -16.21
C GLY A 92 26.49 -29.62 -15.65
N ARG A 93 25.57 -30.55 -15.39
CA ARG A 93 25.81 -31.99 -15.50
C ARG A 93 24.57 -32.70 -16.06
N PRO A 94 24.70 -33.44 -17.17
CA PRO A 94 23.63 -34.27 -17.68
C PRO A 94 23.78 -35.66 -17.06
N ASP A 95 22.94 -36.01 -16.10
CA ASP A 95 22.70 -37.42 -15.79
C ASP A 95 21.21 -37.71 -15.79
N ALA A 96 20.83 -38.47 -16.81
CA ALA A 96 19.52 -39.03 -17.01
C ALA A 96 19.19 -40.06 -15.92
N LYS A 97 17.99 -39.96 -15.35
CA LYS A 97 17.13 -41.13 -15.09
C LYS A 97 15.70 -40.69 -14.84
N ALA A 98 14.83 -41.10 -15.76
CA ALA A 98 13.40 -40.91 -15.72
C ALA A 98 12.79 -41.59 -14.48
N ALA A 99 12.00 -40.83 -13.71
CA ALA A 99 11.06 -41.37 -12.74
C ALA A 99 9.64 -41.16 -13.28
N LYS A 100 9.02 -42.28 -13.60
CA LYS A 100 7.62 -42.48 -13.99
C LYS A 100 6.76 -42.16 -12.76
N VAL A 101 5.88 -41.17 -12.84
CA VAL A 101 4.85 -40.91 -11.83
C VAL A 101 3.51 -40.73 -12.52
N ASP A 102 2.55 -41.49 -12.00
CA ASP A 102 1.27 -41.83 -12.57
C ASP A 102 0.33 -40.65 -12.82
N ALA A 103 -0.37 -40.74 -13.95
CA ALA A 103 -1.46 -39.87 -14.33
C ALA A 103 -2.70 -40.18 -13.48
N CYS A 104 -3.10 -39.24 -12.63
CA CYS A 104 -4.46 -39.17 -12.10
C CYS A 104 -5.15 -37.95 -12.73
N THR A 105 -6.24 -38.25 -13.44
CA THR A 105 -7.07 -37.37 -14.25
C THR A 105 -7.81 -36.32 -13.42
N ASP A 106 -7.53 -35.03 -13.68
CA ASP A 106 -8.42 -33.93 -13.33
C ASP A 106 -8.64 -33.04 -14.58
N GLN A 107 -9.82 -33.17 -15.19
CA GLN A 107 -10.17 -32.66 -16.51
C GLN A 107 -10.56 -31.16 -16.55
N THR A 108 -10.21 -30.36 -15.54
CA THR A 108 -10.55 -28.93 -15.49
C THR A 108 -9.40 -27.95 -15.75
N ARG A 109 -8.22 -28.44 -16.16
CA ARG A 109 -6.99 -27.62 -16.30
C ARG A 109 -6.47 -27.20 -17.70
N PRO A 110 -7.16 -27.33 -18.86
CA PRO A 110 -6.48 -27.11 -20.14
C PRO A 110 -6.39 -25.64 -20.60
N LYS A 111 -7.23 -24.72 -20.10
CA LYS A 111 -7.25 -23.32 -20.60
C LYS A 111 -6.14 -22.45 -20.02
N ASN A 112 -5.83 -22.59 -18.73
CA ASN A 112 -4.80 -21.78 -18.07
C ASN A 112 -3.38 -22.21 -18.45
N ALA A 113 -3.17 -23.50 -18.74
CA ALA A 113 -1.86 -24.03 -19.12
C ALA A 113 -1.41 -23.54 -20.51
N ARG A 114 -2.35 -23.47 -21.47
CA ARG A 114 -2.08 -22.95 -22.81
C ARG A 114 -1.76 -21.46 -22.79
N MET A 115 -2.55 -20.67 -22.06
CA MET A 115 -2.31 -19.23 -21.91
C MET A 115 -0.99 -18.96 -21.19
N ALA A 116 -0.66 -19.72 -20.15
CA ALA A 116 0.63 -19.62 -19.47
C ALA A 116 1.81 -19.95 -20.40
N ALA A 117 1.70 -20.99 -21.24
CA ALA A 117 2.73 -21.36 -22.20
C ALA A 117 2.91 -20.33 -23.32
N GLU A 118 1.82 -19.76 -23.85
CA GLU A 118 1.86 -18.69 -24.86
C GLU A 118 2.47 -17.40 -24.27
N LEU A 119 2.09 -17.05 -23.04
CA LEU A 119 2.65 -15.92 -22.32
C LEU A 119 4.15 -16.12 -22.00
N GLN A 120 4.58 -17.32 -21.60
CA GLN A 120 5.99 -17.65 -21.35
C GLN A 120 6.82 -17.56 -22.65
N ARG A 121 6.26 -17.99 -23.78
CA ARG A 121 6.86 -17.84 -25.12
C ARG A 121 6.97 -16.38 -25.57
N ALA A 122 6.01 -15.52 -25.21
CA ALA A 122 6.03 -14.08 -25.50
C ALA A 122 6.98 -13.30 -24.55
N ALA A 123 7.12 -13.75 -23.30
CA ALA A 123 7.99 -13.12 -22.30
C ALA A 123 9.47 -13.17 -22.71
N GLY A 124 9.93 -14.29 -23.28
CA GLY A 124 11.32 -14.49 -23.73
C GLY A 124 11.72 -13.78 -25.02
N ARG A 125 10.78 -13.12 -25.72
CA ARG A 125 11.09 -12.40 -26.97
C ARG A 125 11.38 -10.92 -26.71
N SER A 126 12.34 -10.37 -27.43
CA SER A 126 12.57 -8.93 -27.52
C SER A 126 11.29 -8.23 -28.00
N PRO A 127 10.95 -7.01 -27.53
CA PRO A 127 9.67 -6.35 -27.82
C PRO A 127 9.38 -6.18 -29.32
N ASP A 128 10.42 -6.18 -30.14
CA ASP A 128 10.46 -6.21 -31.60
C ASP A 128 10.01 -7.54 -32.24
N ARG A 129 9.83 -8.63 -31.47
CA ARG A 129 9.53 -9.98 -31.97
C ARG A 129 8.33 -10.66 -31.30
N CYS A 130 7.41 -9.89 -30.75
CA CYS A 130 6.12 -10.39 -30.25
C CYS A 130 5.18 -10.76 -31.42
N VAL A 131 5.51 -11.79 -32.18
CA VAL A 131 4.66 -12.39 -33.22
C VAL A 131 3.77 -13.44 -32.55
N GLY A 132 2.48 -13.18 -32.44
CA GLY A 132 1.53 -14.24 -32.09
C GLY A 132 0.92 -14.88 -33.33
N ASP A 133 -0.08 -15.76 -33.13
CA ASP A 133 -0.81 -16.46 -34.19
C ASP A 133 -1.67 -15.50 -35.04
N GLU A 134 -2.49 -16.03 -35.96
CA GLU A 134 -3.26 -15.32 -37.01
C GLU A 134 -4.08 -14.09 -36.55
N ASN A 135 -4.34 -13.94 -35.24
CA ASN A 135 -5.07 -12.80 -34.63
C ASN A 135 -4.17 -11.79 -33.89
N SER A 136 -2.85 -11.89 -34.03
CA SER A 136 -1.88 -11.05 -33.31
C SER A 136 -0.90 -10.41 -34.27
N LEU A 137 -1.40 -9.41 -34.99
CA LEU A 137 -0.54 -8.47 -35.69
C LEU A 137 0.31 -7.72 -34.66
N VAL A 138 1.54 -7.37 -35.05
CA VAL A 138 2.39 -6.44 -34.30
C VAL A 138 1.60 -5.14 -34.18
N PHE A 139 1.00 -4.93 -33.01
CA PHE A 139 0.02 -3.88 -32.80
C PHE A 139 0.66 -2.48 -32.87
N MET A 140 1.91 -2.35 -32.44
CA MET A 140 2.60 -1.07 -32.38
C MET A 140 4.10 -1.28 -32.35
N GLU A 141 4.85 -0.45 -33.07
CA GLU A 141 6.30 -0.46 -32.98
C GLU A 141 6.76 -0.04 -31.59
N PRO A 142 7.81 -0.68 -31.02
CA PRO A 142 8.33 -0.34 -29.70
C PRO A 142 8.67 1.15 -29.51
N GLY A 143 9.04 1.86 -30.57
CA GLY A 143 9.36 3.30 -30.52
C GLY A 143 8.14 4.21 -30.38
N ILE A 144 6.98 3.80 -30.90
CA ILE A 144 5.72 4.58 -30.82
C ILE A 144 5.06 4.38 -29.45
N LEU A 145 5.30 3.24 -28.82
CA LEU A 145 4.62 2.82 -27.61
C LEU A 145 4.80 3.79 -26.42
N PRO A 146 5.99 4.33 -26.12
CA PRO A 146 6.14 5.38 -25.10
C PRO A 146 5.33 6.64 -25.39
N ILE A 147 5.21 7.02 -26.66
CA ILE A 147 4.44 8.20 -27.09
C ILE A 147 2.97 7.96 -26.80
N VAL A 148 2.42 6.84 -27.26
CA VAL A 148 1.00 6.49 -27.04
C VAL A 148 0.68 6.37 -25.55
N MET A 149 1.57 5.72 -24.79
CA MET A 149 1.40 5.57 -23.34
C MET A 149 1.34 6.89 -22.59
N ALA A 150 2.02 7.93 -23.06
CA ALA A 150 1.92 9.26 -22.47
C ALA A 150 0.50 9.84 -22.56
N PHE A 151 -0.29 9.45 -23.56
CA PHE A 151 -1.67 9.92 -23.76
C PHE A 151 -2.72 9.00 -23.15
N VAL A 152 -2.46 7.69 -23.08
CA VAL A 152 -3.44 6.72 -22.56
C VAL A 152 -3.25 6.40 -21.08
N PHE A 153 -2.32 7.02 -20.35
CA PHE A 153 -2.01 6.67 -18.97
C PHE A 153 -3.23 6.65 -18.03
N GLY A 154 -3.23 5.76 -17.04
CA GLY A 154 -4.34 5.58 -16.10
C GLY A 154 -5.39 4.58 -16.59
N GLY A 155 -6.68 4.91 -16.46
CA GLY A 155 -7.79 4.03 -16.83
C GLY A 155 -7.79 3.55 -18.30
N PRO A 156 -7.51 4.42 -19.30
CA PRO A 156 -7.44 3.99 -20.69
C PRO A 156 -6.33 2.96 -20.96
N LEU A 157 -5.15 3.12 -20.36
CA LEU A 157 -4.01 2.20 -20.49
C LEU A 157 -4.38 0.81 -19.98
N ILE A 158 -5.15 0.74 -18.90
CA ILE A 158 -5.63 -0.52 -18.32
C ILE A 158 -6.58 -1.22 -19.31
N ARG A 159 -7.48 -0.48 -19.94
CA ARG A 159 -8.34 -1.04 -20.99
C ARG A 159 -7.54 -1.51 -22.21
N CYS A 160 -6.46 -0.81 -22.58
CA CYS A 160 -5.55 -1.31 -23.61
C CYS A 160 -4.90 -2.64 -23.20
N MET A 161 -4.45 -2.76 -21.95
CA MET A 161 -3.90 -4.02 -21.42
C MET A 161 -4.93 -5.16 -21.34
N GLU A 162 -6.23 -4.84 -21.32
CA GLU A 162 -7.31 -5.82 -21.30
C GLU A 162 -7.58 -6.46 -22.66
N VAL A 163 -7.27 -5.77 -23.76
CA VAL A 163 -7.58 -6.20 -25.14
C VAL A 163 -7.13 -7.63 -25.42
N CYS A 164 -5.86 -7.93 -25.19
CA CYS A 164 -5.34 -9.30 -25.28
C CYS A 164 -4.04 -9.47 -24.46
N PRO A 165 -3.62 -10.72 -24.18
CA PRO A 165 -2.39 -10.99 -23.41
C PRO A 165 -1.13 -10.38 -24.05
N LEU A 166 -1.07 -10.28 -25.38
CA LEU A 166 0.06 -9.69 -26.09
C LEU A 166 0.18 -8.19 -25.81
N TRP A 167 -0.94 -7.45 -25.85
CA TRP A 167 -0.95 -6.02 -25.51
C TRP A 167 -0.50 -5.80 -24.07
N PHE A 168 -1.01 -6.61 -23.13
CA PHE A 168 -0.57 -6.56 -21.74
C PHE A 168 0.96 -6.63 -21.63
N VAL A 169 1.58 -7.65 -22.24
CA VAL A 169 3.04 -7.84 -22.19
C VAL A 169 3.79 -6.67 -22.81
N VAL A 170 3.32 -6.18 -23.96
CA VAL A 170 3.96 -5.08 -24.71
C VAL A 170 3.92 -3.78 -23.91
N TYR A 171 2.76 -3.39 -23.39
CA TYR A 171 2.64 -2.19 -22.55
C TYR A 171 3.42 -2.32 -21.24
N TYR A 172 3.40 -3.50 -20.60
CA TYR A 172 4.15 -3.74 -19.37
C TYR A 172 5.65 -3.57 -19.61
N LYS A 173 6.21 -4.21 -20.65
CA LYS A 173 7.63 -4.10 -21.02
C LYS A 173 8.02 -2.65 -21.34
N ALA A 174 7.14 -1.89 -21.99
CA ALA A 174 7.40 -0.49 -22.27
C ALA A 174 7.40 0.37 -21.01
N LEU A 175 6.50 0.12 -20.04
CA LEU A 175 6.57 0.79 -18.74
C LEU A 175 7.89 0.48 -18.04
N ASP A 176 8.31 -0.79 -18.03
CA ASP A 176 9.59 -1.19 -17.45
C ASP A 176 10.76 -0.44 -18.10
N ALA A 177 10.78 -0.31 -19.43
CA ALA A 177 11.82 0.44 -20.14
C ALA A 177 11.80 1.94 -19.82
N ILE A 178 10.61 2.56 -19.77
CA ILE A 178 10.46 3.99 -19.43
C ILE A 178 10.96 4.27 -18.02
N PHE A 179 10.68 3.38 -17.07
CA PHE A 179 11.01 3.58 -15.66
C PHE A 179 12.34 2.95 -15.24
N ALA A 180 13.04 2.23 -16.13
CA ALA A 180 14.35 1.63 -15.84
C ALA A 180 15.37 2.66 -15.34
N LYS A 181 15.28 3.91 -15.81
CA LYS A 181 16.12 5.02 -15.32
C LYS A 181 15.99 5.20 -13.81
N LEU A 182 14.78 5.11 -13.25
CA LEU A 182 14.52 5.25 -11.82
C LEU A 182 15.26 4.17 -11.00
N ASP A 183 15.25 2.95 -11.52
CA ASP A 183 15.86 1.77 -10.90
C ASP A 183 17.40 1.86 -10.91
N VAL A 184 17.97 2.30 -12.04
CA VAL A 184 19.41 2.53 -12.20
C VAL A 184 19.87 3.66 -11.26
N ASP A 185 19.13 4.76 -11.23
CA ASP A 185 19.42 5.89 -10.36
C ASP A 185 19.33 5.48 -8.88
N PHE A 186 18.33 4.68 -8.50
CA PHE A 186 18.20 4.14 -7.14
C PHE A 186 19.44 3.30 -6.77
N SER A 187 19.84 2.38 -7.66
CA SER A 187 20.97 1.48 -7.44
C SER A 187 22.28 2.25 -7.33
N ARG A 188 22.47 3.28 -8.16
CA ARG A 188 23.64 4.16 -8.09
C ARG A 188 23.66 4.97 -6.79
N PHE A 189 22.51 5.46 -6.36
CA PHE A 189 22.42 6.43 -5.28
C PHE A 189 22.40 5.78 -3.88
N TYR A 190 21.74 4.63 -3.73
CA TYR A 190 21.62 3.91 -2.45
C TYR A 190 22.32 2.56 -2.41
N GLY A 191 22.85 2.05 -3.52
CA GLY A 191 23.46 0.72 -3.66
C GLY A 191 24.38 0.27 -2.51
N PRO A 192 25.24 1.12 -1.95
CA PRO A 192 26.10 0.74 -0.82
C PRO A 192 25.32 0.31 0.45
N SER A 193 24.10 0.82 0.64
CA SER A 193 23.27 0.56 1.83
C SER A 193 22.01 -0.24 1.52
N LEU A 194 21.46 -0.09 0.31
CA LEU A 194 20.23 -0.72 -0.16
C LEU A 194 20.48 -1.30 -1.54
N GLN A 195 20.58 -2.63 -1.62
CA GLN A 195 20.82 -3.29 -2.89
C GLN A 195 19.49 -3.62 -3.57
N LEU A 196 19.20 -2.97 -4.69
CA LEU A 196 18.04 -3.29 -5.50
C LEU A 196 18.16 -4.73 -6.05
N GLU A 197 17.20 -5.60 -5.72
CA GLU A 197 17.17 -6.98 -6.23
C GLU A 197 16.19 -7.14 -7.40
N TYR A 198 15.11 -6.36 -7.38
CA TYR A 198 14.05 -6.45 -8.37
C TYR A 198 13.15 -5.21 -8.32
N ALA A 199 12.56 -4.85 -9.46
CA ALA A 199 11.58 -3.78 -9.58
C ALA A 199 10.40 -4.23 -10.44
N ARG A 200 9.21 -3.73 -10.13
CA ARG A 200 7.99 -4.02 -10.91
C ARG A 200 7.05 -2.84 -10.93
N THR A 201 6.20 -2.77 -11.93
CA THR A 201 5.08 -1.83 -11.95
C THR A 201 3.85 -2.52 -11.37
N ASP A 202 3.17 -1.87 -10.44
CA ASP A 202 1.95 -2.38 -9.79
C ASP A 202 0.80 -1.37 -9.92
N TRP A 203 -0.41 -1.88 -10.09
CA TRP A 203 -1.65 -1.10 -10.17
C TRP A 203 -2.46 -1.41 -8.93
N SER A 204 -2.77 -0.38 -8.16
CA SER A 204 -3.55 -0.50 -6.93
C SER A 204 -4.80 0.36 -7.04
N PRO A 205 -5.99 -0.15 -6.66
CA PRO A 205 -7.16 0.70 -6.52
C PRO A 205 -6.92 1.74 -5.41
N VAL A 206 -7.36 2.97 -5.64
CA VAL A 206 -7.36 4.02 -4.63
C VAL A 206 -8.71 3.96 -3.90
N HIS A 207 -8.68 3.79 -2.59
CA HIS A 207 -9.86 3.72 -1.74
C HIS A 207 -10.28 5.13 -1.29
N VAL A 208 -10.68 5.98 -2.24
CA VAL A 208 -11.31 7.29 -1.97
C VAL A 208 -12.76 7.28 -2.45
N ALA A 209 -13.52 8.35 -2.15
CA ALA A 209 -14.94 8.47 -2.51
C ALA A 209 -15.18 8.26 -4.01
N GLU A 210 -14.23 8.69 -4.86
CA GLU A 210 -14.21 8.39 -6.28
C GLU A 210 -13.24 7.24 -6.58
N ALA A 211 -13.72 6.20 -7.27
CA ALA A 211 -12.88 5.07 -7.60
C ALA A 211 -11.77 5.49 -8.57
N GLY A 212 -10.52 5.48 -8.09
CA GLY A 212 -9.33 5.79 -8.87
C GLY A 212 -8.36 4.62 -8.91
N ILE A 213 -7.35 4.73 -9.78
CA ILE A 213 -6.26 3.75 -9.87
C ILE A 213 -4.95 4.49 -9.65
N ARG A 214 -4.10 3.92 -8.81
CA ARG A 214 -2.73 4.36 -8.60
C ARG A 214 -1.80 3.37 -9.29
N ILE A 215 -0.78 3.89 -9.95
CA ILE A 215 0.29 3.11 -10.56
C ILE A 215 1.57 3.47 -9.83
N ASP A 216 2.23 2.44 -9.28
CA ASP A 216 3.47 2.59 -8.53
C ASP A 216 4.59 1.76 -9.18
N ARG A 217 5.80 2.31 -9.27
CA ARG A 217 7.03 1.53 -9.48
C ARG A 217 7.49 1.01 -8.13
N ILE A 218 7.37 -0.29 -7.95
CA ILE A 218 7.71 -1.00 -6.74
C ILE A 218 9.16 -1.46 -6.81
N LEU A 219 9.99 -0.94 -5.91
CA LEU A 219 11.39 -1.34 -5.76
C LEU A 219 11.53 -2.28 -4.58
N ILE A 220 12.11 -3.46 -4.82
CA ILE A 220 12.44 -4.43 -3.77
C ILE A 220 13.95 -4.37 -3.53
N ALA A 221 14.34 -3.79 -2.41
CA ALA A 221 15.74 -3.61 -2.05
C ALA A 221 16.11 -4.42 -0.80
N ARG A 222 17.24 -5.11 -0.86
CA ARG A 222 17.84 -5.81 0.28
C ARG A 222 18.57 -4.80 1.17
N VAL A 223 18.30 -4.87 2.47
CA VAL A 223 18.90 -3.98 3.48
C VAL A 223 20.31 -4.45 3.82
N GLY A 224 21.29 -3.56 3.63
CA GLY A 224 22.71 -3.80 3.90
C GLY A 224 23.14 -3.55 5.35
N GLY A 225 24.35 -3.99 5.68
CA GLY A 225 24.97 -3.82 7.00
C GLY A 225 25.24 -2.37 7.47
N PRO A 226 25.54 -1.38 6.61
CA PRO A 226 25.85 -0.01 7.05
C PRO A 226 24.72 0.70 7.84
N LEU A 227 23.49 0.20 7.72
CA LEU A 227 22.28 0.76 8.34
C LEU A 227 21.96 0.16 9.72
N VAL A 228 22.73 -0.83 10.20
CA VAL A 228 22.47 -1.47 11.50
C VAL A 228 22.34 -0.44 12.62
N ASN A 229 21.32 -0.62 13.45
CA ASN A 229 20.94 0.21 14.61
C ASN A 229 20.66 1.67 14.25
N LYS A 230 20.19 1.92 13.02
CA LYS A 230 19.80 3.26 12.56
C LYS A 230 18.37 3.27 12.03
N CYS A 231 17.69 4.40 12.21
CA CYS A 231 16.47 4.75 11.51
C CYS A 231 16.86 5.42 10.20
N THR A 232 16.42 4.88 9.07
CA THR A 232 16.77 5.37 7.74
C THR A 232 15.55 5.99 7.06
N LYS A 233 15.72 7.14 6.41
CA LYS A 233 14.69 7.78 5.57
C LYS A 233 15.17 7.80 4.12
N VAL A 234 14.37 7.19 3.24
CA VAL A 234 14.55 7.21 1.78
C VAL A 234 13.50 8.16 1.22
N SER A 235 13.91 9.10 0.35
CA SER A 235 13.00 10.11 -0.18
C SER A 235 13.27 10.38 -1.66
N TYR A 236 12.24 10.81 -2.38
CA TYR A 236 12.36 11.27 -3.76
C TYR A 236 11.54 12.55 -3.96
N GLY A 237 12.03 13.43 -4.83
CA GLY A 237 11.30 14.59 -5.31
C GLY A 237 10.72 14.32 -6.71
N TYR A 238 9.57 14.91 -7.00
CA TYR A 238 8.88 14.72 -8.28
C TYR A 238 7.94 15.89 -8.61
N GLY A 239 7.47 15.93 -9.86
CA GLY A 239 6.44 16.86 -10.35
C GLY A 239 5.52 16.19 -11.35
N TYR A 240 4.34 16.76 -11.61
CA TYR A 240 3.40 16.23 -12.60
C TYR A 240 3.64 16.84 -13.98
N LYS A 241 3.21 16.14 -15.03
CA LYS A 241 3.32 16.63 -16.42
C LYS A 241 2.46 17.87 -16.69
N SER A 242 1.37 18.07 -15.93
CA SER A 242 0.46 19.22 -16.06
C SER A 242 0.93 20.49 -15.36
N ASP A 243 2.02 20.44 -14.58
CA ASP A 243 2.51 21.58 -13.77
C ASP A 243 3.22 22.66 -14.62
N THR A 244 3.01 22.70 -15.94
CA THR A 244 3.73 23.60 -16.86
C THR A 244 3.14 25.01 -16.98
N GLU A 245 1.99 25.33 -16.36
CA GLU A 245 1.26 26.55 -16.75
C GLU A 245 1.18 27.68 -15.71
N PHE A 246 1.43 27.48 -14.39
CA PHE A 246 1.16 28.55 -13.41
C PHE A 246 2.13 28.59 -12.20
N GLY A 247 3.39 28.99 -12.41
CA GLY A 247 4.24 29.44 -11.31
C GLY A 247 5.74 29.45 -11.60
N PRO A 248 6.55 30.21 -10.83
CA PRO A 248 8.00 30.13 -10.92
C PRO A 248 8.43 28.69 -10.67
N ALA A 249 9.36 28.19 -11.48
CA ALA A 249 9.85 26.81 -11.47
C ALA A 249 10.43 26.43 -10.10
N GLN A 250 9.57 26.01 -9.18
CA GLN A 250 9.99 25.40 -7.94
C GLN A 250 10.61 24.06 -8.31
N ARG A 251 11.88 23.88 -7.97
CA ARG A 251 12.70 22.77 -8.49
C ARG A 251 12.04 21.41 -8.24
N ASP A 252 11.33 21.27 -7.12
CA ASP A 252 10.60 20.04 -6.74
C ASP A 252 9.31 20.41 -5.97
N PRO A 253 8.12 20.45 -6.59
CA PRO A 253 6.89 20.83 -5.89
C PRO A 253 6.41 19.77 -4.89
N TYR A 254 6.82 18.50 -5.07
CA TYR A 254 6.38 17.40 -4.22
C TYR A 254 7.56 16.54 -3.73
N GLU A 255 7.49 16.11 -2.47
CA GLU A 255 8.40 15.13 -1.86
C GLU A 255 7.60 13.94 -1.36
N CYS A 256 8.16 12.74 -1.52
CA CYS A 256 7.67 11.54 -0.88
C CYS A 256 8.81 10.87 -0.10
N SER A 257 8.52 10.34 1.09
CA SER A 257 9.54 9.68 1.90
C SER A 257 9.01 8.45 2.63
N PHE A 258 9.92 7.55 2.98
CA PHE A 258 9.69 6.29 3.69
C PHE A 258 10.69 6.19 4.84
N LYS A 259 10.27 5.61 5.96
CA LYS A 259 11.15 5.41 7.13
C LYS A 259 11.13 3.97 7.61
N PHE A 260 12.28 3.45 8.03
CA PHE A 260 12.41 2.13 8.63
C PHE A 260 13.55 2.08 9.64
N ASP A 261 13.39 1.24 10.66
CA ASP A 261 14.42 0.98 11.68
C ASP A 261 15.16 -0.31 11.33
N THR A 262 16.48 -0.26 11.22
CA THR A 262 17.27 -1.44 10.86
C THR A 262 17.94 -2.05 12.09
N TYR A 263 17.69 -3.33 12.31
CA TYR A 263 18.28 -4.13 13.37
C TYR A 263 19.30 -5.13 12.82
N THR A 264 20.06 -5.73 13.72
CA THR A 264 20.95 -6.85 13.40
C THR A 264 20.21 -8.02 12.76
N LYS A 265 20.90 -8.76 11.88
CA LYS A 265 20.36 -9.93 11.18
C LYS A 265 19.77 -10.94 12.17
N GLY A 266 18.58 -11.45 11.87
CA GLY A 266 17.94 -12.51 12.67
C GLY A 266 17.38 -12.06 14.02
N ARG A 267 17.47 -10.77 14.37
CA ARG A 267 16.81 -10.23 15.56
C ARG A 267 15.29 -10.41 15.44
N ALA A 268 14.65 -10.79 16.54
CA ALA A 268 13.21 -10.77 16.67
C ALA A 268 12.73 -9.32 16.73
N ARG A 269 11.71 -9.00 15.96
CA ARG A 269 11.17 -7.64 15.80
C ARG A 269 9.91 -7.50 16.64
N SER A 270 9.62 -6.27 17.01
CA SER A 270 8.34 -5.92 17.61
C SER A 270 7.72 -4.78 16.82
N MET A 271 6.42 -4.87 16.55
CA MET A 271 5.65 -3.80 15.95
C MET A 271 4.30 -3.67 16.62
N TRP A 272 3.74 -2.47 16.62
CA TRP A 272 2.37 -2.26 17.05
C TRP A 272 1.39 -2.23 15.87
N ILE A 273 0.16 -2.63 16.17
CA ILE A 273 -1.01 -2.56 15.29
C ILE A 273 -2.14 -2.00 16.13
N HIS A 274 -2.88 -1.03 15.60
CA HIS A 274 -4.03 -0.44 16.26
C HIS A 274 -5.28 -0.57 15.39
N LYS A 275 -6.32 -1.15 15.98
CA LYS A 275 -7.62 -1.32 15.36
C LYS A 275 -8.65 -0.54 16.16
N ASP A 276 -9.18 0.51 15.56
CA ASP A 276 -10.31 1.24 16.13
C ASP A 276 -11.64 0.62 15.66
N ILE A 277 -12.45 0.17 16.61
CA ILE A 277 -13.82 -0.33 16.41
C ILE A 277 -14.86 0.55 17.12
N CYS A 278 -14.48 1.76 17.56
CA CYS A 278 -15.40 2.73 18.14
C CYS A 278 -16.46 3.17 17.12
N ARG A 279 -17.64 3.53 17.60
CA ARG A 279 -18.73 3.97 16.71
C ARG A 279 -18.64 5.42 16.28
N PHE A 280 -18.16 6.29 17.16
CA PHE A 280 -18.09 7.73 16.93
C PHE A 280 -16.87 8.15 16.10
N HIS A 281 -15.81 7.34 16.15
CA HIS A 281 -14.50 7.61 15.53
C HIS A 281 -13.96 6.43 14.71
N GLY A 282 -14.78 5.39 14.52
CA GLY A 282 -14.34 4.14 13.90
C GLY A 282 -13.75 4.36 12.52
N ASP A 283 -12.67 3.65 12.26
CA ASP A 283 -11.99 3.70 10.96
C ASP A 283 -12.96 3.22 9.86
N GLU A 284 -13.39 4.16 9.02
CA GLU A 284 -14.27 3.92 7.87
C GLU A 284 -13.70 2.86 6.92
N THR A 285 -12.37 2.75 6.86
CA THR A 285 -11.68 1.80 5.98
C THR A 285 -11.75 0.36 6.50
N ARG A 286 -12.10 0.18 7.78
CA ARG A 286 -12.08 -1.10 8.50
C ARG A 286 -10.71 -1.80 8.49
N VAL A 287 -9.62 -1.14 8.15
CA VAL A 287 -8.26 -1.71 8.20
C VAL A 287 -7.56 -1.24 9.46
N ALA A 288 -6.77 -2.10 10.10
CA ALA A 288 -5.99 -1.73 11.27
C ALA A 288 -4.79 -0.85 10.87
N ALA A 289 -4.57 0.23 11.61
CA ALA A 289 -3.37 1.04 11.46
C ALA A 289 -2.15 0.25 11.94
N THR A 290 -1.06 0.32 11.19
CA THR A 290 0.20 -0.33 11.53
C THR A 290 1.26 0.69 11.90
N GLN A 291 2.32 0.25 12.58
CA GLN A 291 3.47 1.10 12.87
C GLN A 291 4.02 1.81 11.61
N ASN A 292 4.22 3.12 11.70
CA ASN A 292 4.65 3.95 10.57
C ASN A 292 6.11 3.76 10.16
N VAL A 293 6.97 3.42 11.12
CA VAL A 293 8.39 3.11 10.87
C VAL A 293 8.56 1.61 10.98
N THR A 294 8.71 0.93 9.85
CA THR A 294 8.74 -0.53 9.82
C THR A 294 10.06 -1.05 10.42
N PRO A 295 10.02 -1.99 11.38
CA PRO A 295 11.22 -2.64 11.87
C PRO A 295 11.71 -3.67 10.85
N VAL A 296 12.96 -3.56 10.44
CA VAL A 296 13.62 -4.48 9.48
C VAL A 296 14.93 -4.99 10.05
N CYS A 297 15.40 -6.14 9.60
CA CYS A 297 16.75 -6.62 9.87
C CYS A 297 17.62 -6.49 8.62
N VAL A 298 18.94 -6.48 8.83
CA VAL A 298 19.89 -6.73 7.74
C VAL A 298 19.51 -8.02 7.01
N ASN A 299 19.60 -8.00 5.69
CA ASN A 299 19.19 -9.06 4.76
C ASN A 299 17.66 -9.25 4.57
N ASP A 300 16.81 -8.49 5.29
CA ASP A 300 15.41 -8.36 4.90
C ASP A 300 15.29 -7.54 3.61
N ARG A 301 14.16 -7.65 2.94
CA ARG A 301 13.80 -6.85 1.77
C ARG A 301 12.78 -5.80 2.16
N ILE A 302 13.01 -4.56 1.74
CA ILE A 302 12.03 -3.49 1.82
C ILE A 302 11.38 -3.28 0.47
N GLU A 303 10.09 -2.99 0.48
CA GLU A 303 9.32 -2.67 -0.71
C GLU A 303 8.97 -1.17 -0.69
N ILE A 304 9.55 -0.41 -1.63
CA ILE A 304 9.38 1.04 -1.79
C ILE A 304 8.48 1.29 -2.99
N ALA A 305 7.34 1.95 -2.79
CA ALA A 305 6.39 2.26 -3.85
C ALA A 305 6.60 3.69 -4.37
N VAL A 306 7.28 3.84 -5.50
CA VAL A 306 7.43 5.14 -6.18
C VAL A 306 6.16 5.43 -6.97
N ASN A 307 5.50 6.55 -6.67
CA ASN A 307 4.29 6.94 -7.38
C ASN A 307 4.63 7.32 -8.83
N LEU A 308 3.93 6.72 -9.80
CA LEU A 308 4.03 7.07 -11.22
C LEU A 308 2.77 7.78 -11.70
N PHE A 309 1.61 7.37 -11.19
CA PHE A 309 0.33 7.98 -11.52
C PHE A 309 -0.65 7.82 -10.37
N ASN A 310 -1.42 8.88 -10.12
CA ASN A 310 -2.49 8.91 -9.14
C ASN A 310 -3.59 9.90 -9.58
N ALA A 311 -4.52 10.23 -8.70
CA ALA A 311 -5.61 11.16 -8.99
C ALA A 311 -5.14 12.59 -9.36
N MET A 312 -3.93 12.99 -8.96
CA MET A 312 -3.33 14.29 -9.34
C MET A 312 -2.73 14.27 -10.74
N GLY A 313 -2.46 13.10 -11.31
CA GLY A 313 -1.98 12.95 -12.67
C GLY A 313 -0.74 12.05 -12.80
N LEU A 314 -0.11 12.15 -13.98
CA LEU A 314 1.10 11.42 -14.36
C LEU A 314 2.35 12.17 -13.90
N VAL A 315 3.22 11.46 -13.17
CA VAL A 315 4.52 11.97 -12.76
C VAL A 315 5.42 12.18 -13.99
N ASP A 316 6.06 13.33 -14.05
CA ASP A 316 7.09 13.62 -15.03
C ASP A 316 8.43 13.00 -14.57
N VAL A 317 8.83 11.91 -15.24
CA VAL A 317 10.08 11.18 -14.99
C VAL A 317 11.31 12.08 -15.13
N ASN A 318 11.23 13.16 -15.92
CA ASN A 318 12.34 14.09 -16.07
C ASN A 318 12.52 15.01 -14.84
N LYS A 319 11.45 15.22 -14.07
CA LYS A 319 11.46 15.97 -12.80
C LYS A 319 11.74 15.05 -11.60
N PHE A 320 11.74 13.74 -11.80
CA PHE A 320 12.03 12.77 -10.75
C PHE A 320 13.52 12.77 -10.39
N HIS A 321 13.81 12.75 -9.09
CA HIS A 321 15.16 12.52 -8.58
C HIS A 321 15.13 11.96 -7.15
N TRP A 322 16.12 11.13 -6.82
CA TRP A 322 16.34 10.62 -5.46
C TRP A 322 16.97 11.70 -4.57
N ARG A 323 16.60 11.71 -3.28
CA ARG A 323 17.19 12.59 -2.26
C ARG A 323 18.27 11.84 -1.46
N PRO A 324 19.29 12.53 -0.92
CA PRO A 324 20.28 11.94 -0.01
C PRO A 324 19.65 11.04 1.06
N LEU A 325 20.30 9.91 1.35
CA LEU A 325 19.85 9.01 2.41
C LEU A 325 20.01 9.72 3.76
N GLU A 326 18.91 9.93 4.48
CA GLU A 326 18.96 10.52 5.82
C GLU A 326 18.96 9.40 6.87
N VAL A 327 19.82 9.54 7.88
CA VAL A 327 20.06 8.52 8.90
C VAL A 327 19.94 9.15 10.28
N PHE A 328 19.16 8.51 11.14
CA PHE A 328 18.83 8.98 12.48
C PHE A 328 19.05 7.88 13.51
N PRO A 329 19.22 8.21 14.81
CA PRO A 329 19.15 7.21 15.87
C PRO A 329 17.76 6.55 15.90
N ILE A 330 17.73 5.27 16.23
CA ILE A 330 16.46 4.55 16.47
C ILE A 330 15.80 5.14 17.71
N GLN A 331 14.50 5.41 17.62
CA GLN A 331 13.67 5.84 18.74
C GLN A 331 12.76 4.69 19.18
N GLN A 332 12.32 4.73 20.44
CA GLN A 332 11.30 3.81 20.93
C GLN A 332 10.00 4.00 20.13
N ARG A 333 9.45 2.90 19.62
CA ARG A 333 8.24 2.91 18.79
C ARG A 333 7.08 2.40 19.62
N GLU A 334 6.33 3.33 20.18
CA GLU A 334 5.09 3.02 20.89
C GLU A 334 3.90 3.40 20.02
N CYS A 335 2.77 2.71 20.24
CA CYS A 335 1.52 3.11 19.63
C CYS A 335 1.07 4.42 20.28
N PRO A 336 0.62 5.45 19.52
CA PRO A 336 0.17 6.72 20.09
C PRO A 336 -0.86 6.54 21.21
N ILE A 337 -1.84 5.65 21.03
CA ILE A 337 -2.85 5.37 22.06
C ILE A 337 -2.26 4.75 23.34
N GLY A 338 -1.12 4.06 23.22
CA GLY A 338 -0.38 3.53 24.36
C GLY A 338 0.34 4.61 25.17
N GLN A 339 0.61 5.77 24.57
CA GLN A 339 1.24 6.92 25.22
C GLN A 339 0.19 7.83 25.88
N ASP A 340 -1.01 7.89 25.30
CA ASP A 340 -2.11 8.71 25.81
C ASP A 340 -2.83 8.07 27.02
N LEU A 341 -2.65 6.77 27.25
CA LEU A 341 -3.28 6.01 28.34
C LEU A 341 -2.26 5.63 29.42
N PHE A 342 -2.59 5.96 30.67
CA PHE A 342 -1.67 5.83 31.80
C PHE A 342 -1.91 4.59 32.66
N ASP A 343 -3.17 4.16 32.82
CA ASP A 343 -3.53 3.07 33.72
C ASP A 343 -3.96 1.82 32.94
N TRP A 344 -3.11 0.80 32.98
CA TRP A 344 -3.34 -0.51 32.38
C TRP A 344 -3.66 -1.55 33.47
N TYR A 345 -4.75 -2.27 33.29
CA TYR A 345 -5.32 -3.22 34.26
C TYR A 345 -5.39 -4.63 33.66
N ASP A 346 -5.38 -5.64 34.53
CA ASP A 346 -5.84 -6.98 34.16
C ASP A 346 -7.36 -7.00 33.90
N ILE A 347 -7.86 -8.13 33.39
CA ILE A 347 -9.26 -8.27 33.01
C ILE A 347 -10.24 -8.13 34.19
N ASP A 348 -9.89 -8.66 35.37
CA ASP A 348 -10.79 -8.69 36.52
C ASP A 348 -10.91 -7.29 37.13
N SER A 349 -9.77 -6.63 37.30
CA SER A 349 -9.66 -5.24 37.72
C SER A 349 -10.42 -4.32 36.76
N PHE A 350 -10.25 -4.48 35.45
CA PHE A 350 -10.94 -3.68 34.44
C PHE A 350 -12.45 -3.89 34.46
N GLN A 351 -12.91 -5.14 34.52
CA GLN A 351 -14.35 -5.48 34.53
C GLN A 351 -15.07 -5.07 35.81
N SER A 352 -14.34 -4.91 36.92
CA SER A 352 -14.91 -4.36 38.16
C SER A 352 -15.24 -2.86 38.04
N GLN A 353 -14.56 -2.14 37.13
CA GLN A 353 -14.66 -0.69 36.96
C GLN A 353 -15.38 -0.27 35.68
N SER A 354 -15.51 -1.17 34.71
CA SER A 354 -16.09 -0.90 33.39
C SER A 354 -17.24 -1.85 33.04
N VAL A 355 -18.21 -1.32 32.30
CA VAL A 355 -19.32 -2.11 31.73
C VAL A 355 -18.98 -2.69 30.35
N GLU A 356 -17.88 -2.25 29.73
CA GLU A 356 -17.44 -2.72 28.42
C GLU A 356 -16.84 -4.13 28.53
N ARG A 357 -17.25 -5.02 27.63
CA ARG A 357 -16.78 -6.41 27.57
C ARG A 357 -15.90 -6.59 26.34
N LEU A 358 -14.60 -6.48 26.53
CA LEU A 358 -13.61 -6.76 25.48
C LEU A 358 -13.25 -8.26 25.49
N GLN A 359 -13.74 -8.99 24.50
CA GLN A 359 -13.33 -10.37 24.27
C GLN A 359 -12.13 -10.40 23.34
N ILE A 360 -11.00 -10.94 23.81
CA ILE A 360 -9.85 -11.25 22.95
C ILE A 360 -9.51 -12.73 23.13
N PRO A 361 -10.34 -13.65 22.63
CA PRO A 361 -9.91 -15.02 22.46
C PRO A 361 -8.90 -15.13 21.32
N ASP A 362 -8.23 -16.28 21.28
CA ASP A 362 -7.07 -16.67 20.48
C ASP A 362 -7.34 -16.70 18.94
N PHE A 363 -7.82 -15.59 18.37
CA PHE A 363 -8.31 -15.49 16.98
C PHE A 363 -7.26 -15.83 15.92
N PHE A 364 -5.99 -15.71 16.28
CA PHE A 364 -4.85 -15.80 15.38
C PHE A 364 -4.01 -17.08 15.59
N SER A 365 -4.47 -17.95 16.50
CA SER A 365 -3.88 -19.27 16.76
C SER A 365 -3.99 -20.18 15.54
N PRO A 366 -3.00 -21.06 15.28
CA PRO A 366 -1.77 -21.26 16.07
C PRO A 366 -0.60 -20.34 15.67
N GLN A 367 -0.74 -19.51 14.63
CA GLN A 367 0.38 -18.73 14.10
C GLN A 367 0.84 -17.62 15.04
N LEU A 368 -0.11 -16.91 15.66
CA LEU A 368 0.19 -15.87 16.65
C LEU A 368 -0.34 -16.29 18.01
N ALA A 369 0.55 -16.77 18.86
CA ALA A 369 0.23 -17.17 20.22
C ALA A 369 0.02 -15.94 21.11
N HIS A 370 -1.07 -15.96 21.88
CA HIS A 370 -1.33 -14.98 22.92
C HIS A 370 -0.27 -15.08 24.04
N CYS A 371 0.29 -13.94 24.46
CA CYS A 371 1.22 -13.87 25.59
C CYS A 371 0.60 -13.17 26.80
N SER A 372 -0.04 -12.01 26.59
CA SER A 372 -0.65 -11.22 27.66
C SER A 372 -1.64 -10.22 27.07
N THR A 373 -2.65 -9.83 27.87
CA THR A 373 -3.55 -8.73 27.54
C THR A 373 -3.75 -7.85 28.76
N GLU A 374 -3.70 -6.54 28.54
CA GLU A 374 -4.06 -5.52 29.53
C GLU A 374 -5.11 -4.58 28.94
N TYR A 375 -5.84 -3.89 29.80
CA TYR A 375 -6.97 -3.06 29.45
C TYR A 375 -6.85 -1.66 30.05
N ALA A 376 -7.34 -0.64 29.35
CA ALA A 376 -7.32 0.74 29.79
C ALA A 376 -8.54 1.50 29.27
N GLY A 377 -8.79 2.68 29.83
CA GLY A 377 -9.83 3.61 29.37
C GLY A 377 -11.22 3.40 30.01
N ILE A 378 -11.98 4.49 30.14
CA ILE A 378 -13.30 4.52 30.78
C ILE A 378 -14.40 4.58 29.71
N ASP A 379 -14.47 5.67 28.95
CA ASP A 379 -15.49 5.87 27.90
C ASP A 379 -15.18 5.08 26.61
N VAL A 380 -13.89 4.92 26.32
CA VAL A 380 -13.37 4.09 25.24
C VAL A 380 -12.47 3.05 25.89
N ALA A 381 -12.93 1.81 25.90
CA ALA A 381 -12.17 0.67 26.37
C ALA A 381 -11.11 0.30 25.34
N VAL A 382 -9.85 0.23 25.77
CA VAL A 382 -8.72 -0.15 24.93
C VAL A 382 -8.10 -1.40 25.51
N SER A 383 -7.84 -2.39 24.66
CA SER A 383 -7.04 -3.54 25.02
C SER A 383 -5.69 -3.48 24.33
N ARG A 384 -4.64 -3.89 25.07
CA ARG A 384 -3.28 -4.08 24.58
C ARG A 384 -2.94 -5.55 24.72
N THR A 385 -2.92 -6.26 23.60
CA THR A 385 -2.59 -7.69 23.53
C THR A 385 -1.21 -7.87 22.93
N ARG A 386 -0.35 -8.59 23.65
CA ARG A 386 0.94 -9.04 23.14
C ARG A 386 0.77 -10.41 22.50
N LEU A 387 1.08 -10.49 21.21
CA LEU A 387 1.09 -11.74 20.44
C LEU A 387 2.53 -12.07 20.03
N ARG A 388 2.85 -13.35 19.95
CA ARG A 388 4.14 -13.86 19.46
C ARG A 388 3.92 -14.76 18.26
N ALA A 389 4.70 -14.57 17.21
CA ALA A 389 4.68 -15.45 16.05
C ALA A 389 5.37 -16.79 16.39
N GLU A 390 4.61 -17.89 16.44
CA GLU A 390 5.11 -19.20 16.88
C GLU A 390 5.03 -20.25 15.78
N ALA A 391 3.86 -20.46 15.17
CA ALA A 391 3.70 -21.40 14.06
C ALA A 391 3.82 -20.71 12.70
N GLN A 392 4.39 -21.42 11.72
CA GLN A 392 4.48 -20.93 10.34
C GLN A 392 3.11 -21.00 9.64
N GLY A 393 2.96 -20.20 8.59
CA GLY A 393 1.78 -20.20 7.73
C GLY A 393 1.00 -18.89 7.76
N VAL A 394 -0.14 -18.90 7.08
CA VAL A 394 -1.06 -17.74 7.02
C VAL A 394 -1.81 -17.64 8.34
N VAL A 395 -1.86 -16.44 8.90
CA VAL A 395 -2.58 -16.20 10.16
C VAL A 395 -4.10 -16.20 9.88
N PRO A 396 -4.88 -17.05 10.56
CA PRO A 396 -6.32 -17.14 10.33
C PRO A 396 -7.02 -15.85 10.77
N GLN A 397 -8.11 -15.51 10.09
CA GLN A 397 -8.99 -14.37 10.40
C GLN A 397 -8.35 -12.97 10.42
N ALA A 398 -7.03 -12.84 10.19
CA ALA A 398 -6.35 -11.55 10.22
C ALA A 398 -6.89 -10.58 9.17
N ASP A 399 -7.27 -11.09 7.99
CA ASP A 399 -7.91 -10.30 6.95
C ASP A 399 -9.30 -9.80 7.36
N ARG A 400 -10.09 -10.63 8.06
CA ARG A 400 -11.42 -10.28 8.56
C ARG A 400 -11.36 -9.29 9.72
N ILE A 401 -10.45 -9.49 10.66
CA ILE A 401 -10.38 -8.73 11.92
C ILE A 401 -9.55 -7.45 11.75
N LEU A 402 -8.39 -7.56 11.12
CA LEU A 402 -7.42 -6.46 10.96
C LEU A 402 -7.48 -5.83 9.57
N GLY A 403 -8.23 -6.40 8.62
CA GLY A 403 -8.27 -5.88 7.24
C GLY A 403 -6.97 -6.12 6.46
N SER A 404 -6.05 -6.94 6.97
CA SER A 404 -4.75 -7.21 6.36
C SER A 404 -4.37 -8.68 6.48
N ARG A 405 -3.74 -9.24 5.45
CA ARG A 405 -3.24 -10.63 5.49
C ARG A 405 -1.90 -10.69 6.20
N PHE A 406 -1.76 -11.67 7.09
CA PHE A 406 -0.50 -11.93 7.79
C PHE A 406 0.01 -13.32 7.45
N GLU A 407 1.32 -13.45 7.40
CA GLU A 407 2.00 -14.73 7.22
C GLU A 407 3.24 -14.78 8.11
N VAL A 408 3.37 -15.90 8.82
CA VAL A 408 4.54 -16.21 9.64
C VAL A 408 5.45 -17.14 8.85
N LEU A 409 6.68 -16.70 8.66
CA LEU A 409 7.75 -17.40 7.96
C LEU A 409 8.78 -17.96 8.97
N PRO A 410 9.60 -18.94 8.56
CA PRO A 410 10.67 -19.47 9.41
C PRO A 410 11.58 -18.37 9.94
N ARG A 411 12.12 -18.54 11.16
CA ARG A 411 12.98 -17.54 11.83
C ARG A 411 14.16 -17.05 10.99
N SER A 412 14.75 -17.92 10.17
CA SER A 412 15.92 -17.64 9.32
C SER A 412 15.57 -17.08 7.95
N SER A 413 14.29 -17.09 7.56
CA SER A 413 13.88 -16.68 6.22
C SER A 413 13.95 -15.17 6.08
N PRO A 414 14.49 -14.64 4.97
CA PRO A 414 14.31 -13.24 4.66
C PRO A 414 12.84 -12.97 4.36
N ILE A 415 12.39 -11.78 4.72
CA ILE A 415 11.02 -11.35 4.53
C ILE A 415 11.00 -10.06 3.70
N ILE A 416 9.85 -9.78 3.09
CA ILE A 416 9.57 -8.58 2.31
C ILE A 416 8.63 -7.69 3.13
N LEU A 417 9.07 -6.46 3.33
CA LEU A 417 8.40 -5.50 4.20
C LEU A 417 7.99 -4.26 3.41
N PRO A 418 6.69 -4.07 3.16
CA PRO A 418 6.18 -2.86 2.52
C PRO A 418 6.43 -1.66 3.43
N LEU A 419 7.12 -0.66 2.91
CA LEU A 419 7.27 0.62 3.58
C LEU A 419 6.07 1.51 3.27
N LYS A 420 5.60 2.23 4.29
CA LYS A 420 4.54 3.23 4.13
C LYS A 420 5.15 4.60 3.90
N ARG A 421 4.51 5.39 3.05
CA ARG A 421 4.82 6.81 2.91
C ARG A 421 4.59 7.52 4.24
N VAL A 422 5.56 8.35 4.64
CA VAL A 422 5.48 9.14 5.87
C VAL A 422 4.23 10.03 5.82
N GLY A 423 3.47 10.04 6.92
CA GLY A 423 2.23 10.79 7.06
C GLY A 423 0.96 10.01 6.73
N LEU A 424 1.07 8.83 6.12
CA LEU A 424 -0.07 7.96 5.84
C LEU A 424 -0.29 6.94 6.95
N GLN A 425 -1.53 6.82 7.43
CA GLN A 425 -1.93 5.70 8.30
C GLN A 425 -1.97 4.39 7.50
N HIS A 426 -2.60 4.45 6.31
CA HIS A 426 -2.74 3.37 5.33
C HIS A 426 -2.13 3.81 4.01
N ASP A 427 -1.34 2.96 3.35
CA ASP A 427 -0.72 3.28 2.06
C ASP A 427 -1.00 2.21 0.99
N ARG A 428 -0.51 0.98 1.21
CA ARG A 428 -0.74 -0.17 0.34
C ARG A 428 -1.23 -1.35 1.16
N PHE A 429 -2.33 -1.95 0.73
CA PHE A 429 -2.89 -3.17 1.32
C PHE A 429 -2.11 -4.38 0.81
N THR A 430 -0.98 -4.64 1.45
CA THR A 430 -0.06 -5.74 1.13
C THR A 430 0.02 -6.71 2.29
N LYS A 431 0.48 -7.93 2.01
CA LYS A 431 0.64 -8.97 3.04
C LYS A 431 1.73 -8.54 4.03
N ILE A 432 1.45 -8.63 5.32
CA ILE A 432 2.42 -8.38 6.39
C ILE A 432 3.14 -9.69 6.70
N GLN A 433 4.47 -9.69 6.59
CA GLN A 433 5.30 -10.86 6.87
C GLN A 433 6.00 -10.74 8.22
N LEU A 434 5.89 -11.81 9.00
CA LEU A 434 6.52 -11.98 10.30
C LEU A 434 7.47 -13.17 10.25
N ARG A 435 8.48 -13.18 11.11
CA ARG A 435 9.32 -14.34 11.39
C ARG A 435 8.87 -14.99 12.69
N GLN A 436 9.06 -16.30 12.81
CA GLN A 436 8.95 -16.97 14.11
C GLN A 436 9.81 -16.26 15.16
N GLY A 437 9.20 -15.92 16.29
CA GLY A 437 9.78 -15.15 17.38
C GLY A 437 9.49 -13.65 17.34
N ASP A 438 8.98 -13.11 16.23
CA ASP A 438 8.52 -11.71 16.18
C ASP A 438 7.32 -11.50 17.10
N ALA A 439 7.14 -10.27 17.58
CA ALA A 439 6.05 -9.87 18.46
C ALA A 439 5.17 -8.80 17.82
N ILE A 440 3.88 -8.86 18.13
CA ILE A 440 2.90 -7.82 17.80
C ILE A 440 2.30 -7.29 19.10
N HIS A 441 2.29 -5.97 19.23
CA HIS A 441 1.46 -5.28 20.22
C HIS A 441 0.17 -4.84 19.53
N LEU A 442 -0.89 -5.62 19.70
CA LEU A 442 -2.21 -5.33 19.13
C LEU A 442 -3.02 -4.48 20.09
N TYR A 443 -3.41 -3.30 19.63
CA TYR A 443 -4.29 -2.38 20.33
C TYR A 443 -5.68 -2.45 19.70
N ILE A 444 -6.72 -2.73 20.47
CA ILE A 444 -8.12 -2.64 20.02
C ILE A 444 -8.85 -1.63 20.87
N SER A 445 -9.39 -0.59 20.24
CA SER A 445 -10.19 0.45 20.89
C SER A 445 -11.67 0.24 20.58
N GLN A 446 -12.49 0.16 21.63
CA GLN A 446 -13.94 -0.02 21.54
C GLN A 446 -14.64 1.04 22.39
N GLY A 447 -15.68 1.66 21.83
CA GLY A 447 -16.46 2.66 22.53
C GLY A 447 -17.75 3.01 21.80
N GLY A 448 -18.76 3.42 22.57
CA GLY A 448 -20.11 3.72 22.11
C GLY A 448 -21.03 2.50 22.15
N LYS A 449 -21.92 2.47 23.14
CA LYS A 449 -22.90 1.39 23.34
C LYS A 449 -23.91 1.32 22.18
N MET A 450 -24.30 0.11 21.74
CA MET A 450 -25.66 -0.09 21.20
C MET A 450 -26.61 0.03 22.39
N THR A 451 -27.39 1.11 22.43
CA THR A 451 -28.73 1.00 23.04
C THR A 451 -29.67 0.41 22.02
#